data_AF-A0A350IEF4-F1
#
_entry.id   AF-A0A350IEF4-F1
#
_cell.length_a   1.000
_cell.length_b   1.000
_cell.length_c   1.000
_cell.angle_alpha   90.00
_cell.angle_beta   90.00
_cell.angle_gamma   90.00
#
_symmetry.space_group_name_H-M   'P 1'
#
loop_
_entity.id
_entity.type
_entity.pdbx_description
1 polymer ?
#
loop_
_entity_poly.entity_id
_entity_poly.type
_entity_poly.pdbx_seq_one_letter_code
_entity_poly.pdbx_strand_id
1 'polypeptide(L)' 'ESYDAGQFLTGSLVHFTIAHTSAVDMKLVVETVGMRATVVILGAGGERVAVENNGAWDAADLQAALGAGYTVTDFDY' A
#
# COMPACT_ATOMS: atom_id res chain seq x y z
N GLU A 1 5.09 10.35 13.29
CA GLU A 1 5.75 10.90 12.09
C GLU A 1 4.75 10.92 10.95
N SER A 2 4.60 12.06 10.27
CA SER A 2 3.96 12.07 8.95
C SER A 2 5.03 11.72 7.93
N TYR A 3 4.82 10.61 7.22
CA TYR A 3 5.61 10.25 6.06
C TYR A 3 5.04 11.01 4.86
N ASP A 4 5.67 12.12 4.48
CA ASP A 4 5.39 12.80 3.22
C ASP A 4 6.19 12.10 2.11
N ALA A 5 5.53 11.19 1.39
CA ALA A 5 6.10 10.60 0.19
C ALA A 5 6.13 11.63 -0.95
N GLY A 6 7.21 11.59 -1.75
CA GLY A 6 7.51 12.58 -2.78
C GLY A 6 6.41 12.81 -3.83
N GLN A 7 6.59 13.88 -4.61
CA GLN A 7 5.68 14.32 -5.67
C GLN A 7 5.37 13.19 -6.67
N PHE A 8 4.06 12.96 -6.94
CA PHE A 8 3.60 12.02 -7.95
C PHE A 8 4.11 12.38 -9.36
N LEU A 9 4.65 11.41 -10.09
CA LEU A 9 5.08 11.47 -11.48
C LEU A 9 3.92 11.39 -12.50
N THR A 10 2.88 10.58 -12.23
CA THR A 10 1.85 10.23 -13.22
C THR A 10 0.47 10.79 -12.91
N GLY A 11 0.21 11.18 -11.65
CA GLY A 11 -1.09 11.68 -11.21
C GLY A 11 -2.20 10.62 -11.17
N SER A 12 -1.90 9.33 -11.35
CA SER A 12 -2.85 8.22 -11.21
C SER A 12 -2.50 7.37 -10.00
N LEU A 13 -3.49 7.10 -9.14
CA LEU A 13 -3.34 6.28 -7.94
C LEU A 13 -4.18 5.00 -8.03
N VAL A 14 -3.61 3.89 -7.59
CA VAL A 14 -4.35 2.66 -7.29
C VAL A 14 -4.46 2.54 -5.79
N HIS A 15 -5.66 2.28 -5.29
CA HIS A 15 -5.94 2.15 -3.87
C HIS A 15 -6.16 0.69 -3.51
N PHE A 16 -5.52 0.26 -2.42
CA PHE A 16 -5.72 -1.07 -1.86
C PHE A 16 -6.24 -0.99 -0.43
N THR A 17 -7.10 -1.93 -0.08
CA THR A 17 -7.44 -2.25 1.30
C THR A 17 -6.55 -3.39 1.78
N ILE A 18 -5.89 -3.19 2.92
CA ILE A 18 -4.97 -4.15 3.53
C ILE A 18 -5.54 -4.60 4.88
N ALA A 19 -5.60 -5.90 5.08
CA ALA A 19 -5.91 -6.51 6.36
C ALA A 19 -4.80 -7.48 6.77
N HIS A 20 -4.66 -7.70 8.08
CA HIS A 20 -3.79 -8.73 8.63
C HIS A 20 -4.57 -9.53 9.69
N THR A 21 -4.17 -10.77 9.95
CA THR A 21 -4.80 -11.61 11.01
C THR A 21 -4.58 -11.06 12.43
N SER A 22 -3.68 -10.10 12.57
CA SER A 22 -3.39 -9.32 13.78
C SER A 22 -3.39 -7.83 13.43
N ALA A 23 -2.63 -7.00 14.15
CA ALA A 23 -2.41 -5.61 13.72
C ALA A 23 -1.61 -5.57 12.40
N VAL A 24 -1.92 -4.59 11.55
CA VAL A 24 -1.15 -4.29 10.34
C VAL A 24 0.16 -3.59 10.73
N ASP A 25 1.29 -4.11 10.26
CA ASP A 25 2.59 -3.44 10.42
C ASP A 25 2.75 -2.38 9.33
N MET A 26 2.46 -1.13 9.69
CA MET A 26 2.53 0.00 8.75
C MET A 26 3.95 0.26 8.24
N LYS A 27 4.99 -0.06 9.02
CA LYS A 27 6.38 0.09 8.59
C LYS A 27 6.67 -0.92 7.48
N LEU A 28 6.27 -2.17 7.66
CA LEU A 28 6.43 -3.19 6.64
C LEU A 28 5.70 -2.82 5.35
N VAL A 29 4.45 -2.33 5.43
CA VAL A 29 3.69 -1.91 4.24
C VAL A 29 4.40 -0.80 3.48
N VAL A 30 4.86 0.24 4.18
CA VAL A 30 5.59 1.36 3.56
C VAL A 30 6.91 0.90 2.94
N GLU A 31 7.67 0.04 3.64
CA GLU A 31 8.94 -0.48 3.12
C GLU A 31 8.73 -1.36 1.89
N THR A 32 7.72 -2.23 1.88
CA THR A 32 7.40 -3.09 0.73
C THR A 32 6.95 -2.29 -0.48
N VAL A 33 6.00 -1.36 -0.31
CA VAL A 33 5.49 -0.56 -1.42
C VAL A 33 6.56 0.44 -1.92
N GLY A 34 7.29 1.06 -0.99
CA GLY A 34 8.33 2.06 -1.26
C GLY A 34 9.51 1.54 -2.09
N MET A 35 9.69 0.22 -2.21
CA MET A 35 10.68 -0.36 -3.13
C MET A 35 10.35 -0.11 -4.60
N ARG A 36 9.07 0.07 -4.95
CA ARG A 36 8.60 0.06 -6.35
C ARG A 36 7.58 1.16 -6.69
N ALA A 37 7.02 1.86 -5.71
CA ALA A 37 6.05 2.94 -5.92
C ALA A 37 6.09 3.99 -4.81
N THR A 38 5.62 5.20 -5.13
CA THR A 38 5.37 6.26 -4.15
C THR A 38 4.10 5.94 -3.34
N VAL A 39 4.18 6.03 -2.01
CA VAL A 39 3.09 5.66 -1.08
C VAL A 39 2.29 6.89 -0.68
N VAL A 40 0.97 6.93 -0.86
CA VAL A 40 0.15 8.03 -0.32
C VAL A 40 -0.93 7.57 0.65
N ILE A 41 -0.82 8.20 1.83
CA ILE A 41 -1.60 8.16 3.09
C ILE A 41 -2.17 6.81 3.48
N LEU A 42 -1.61 6.28 4.59
CA LEU A 42 -2.16 5.18 5.35
C LEU A 42 -3.07 5.71 6.46
N GLY A 43 -4.35 5.36 6.38
CA GLY A 43 -5.39 5.77 7.33
C GLY A 43 -5.12 5.33 8.78
N ALA A 44 -5.92 5.86 9.71
CA ALA A 44 -5.85 5.48 11.12
C ALA A 44 -6.18 3.98 11.29
N GLY A 45 -5.15 3.14 11.42
CA GLY A 45 -5.27 1.68 11.58
C GLY A 45 -4.45 0.83 10.58
N GLY A 46 -3.87 1.43 9.53
CA GLY A 46 -3.05 0.69 8.56
C GLY A 46 -3.80 0.07 7.37
N GLU A 47 -5.10 0.31 7.24
CA GLU A 47 -5.97 -0.49 6.36
C GLU A 47 -5.98 -0.05 4.89
N ARG A 48 -5.38 1.10 4.54
CA ARG A 48 -5.48 1.66 3.19
C ARG A 48 -4.14 2.17 2.72
N VAL A 49 -3.79 1.86 1.48
CA VAL A 49 -2.61 2.42 0.84
C VAL A 49 -2.97 2.84 -0.58
N ALA A 50 -2.53 4.04 -0.97
CA ALA A 50 -2.50 4.45 -2.37
C ALA A 50 -1.09 4.21 -2.91
N VAL A 51 -0.97 3.51 -4.02
CA VAL A 51 0.28 3.39 -4.77
C VAL A 51 0.18 4.18 -6.05
N GLU A 52 1.24 4.90 -6.38
CA GLU A 52 1.32 5.55 -7.68
C GLU A 52 1.29 4.50 -8.80
N ASN A 53 0.30 4.62 -9.68
CA ASN A 53 0.04 3.65 -10.73
C ASN A 53 1.06 3.79 -11.86
N ASN A 54 2.16 3.06 -11.74
CA ASN A 54 3.01 2.69 -12.87
C ASN A 54 2.81 1.21 -13.27
N GLY A 55 1.66 0.62 -12.95
CA GLY A 55 1.42 -0.82 -13.12
C GLY A 55 2.36 -1.69 -12.28
N ALA A 56 2.96 -1.15 -11.21
CA ALA A 56 3.98 -1.82 -10.42
C ALA A 56 3.41 -2.81 -9.39
N TRP A 57 2.13 -2.67 -9.04
CA TRP A 57 1.43 -3.49 -8.06
C TRP A 57 0.00 -3.76 -8.51
N ASP A 58 -0.40 -5.01 -8.45
CA ASP A 58 -1.80 -5.42 -8.29
C ASP A 58 -1.99 -6.00 -6.87
N ALA A 59 -3.23 -6.30 -6.49
CA ALA A 59 -3.53 -6.81 -5.14
C ALA A 59 -2.82 -8.14 -4.84
N ALA A 60 -2.67 -9.02 -5.85
CA ALA A 60 -2.05 -10.34 -5.66
C ALA A 60 -0.54 -10.22 -5.44
N ASP A 61 0.13 -9.38 -6.25
CA ASP A 61 1.55 -9.09 -6.14
C ASP A 61 1.87 -8.43 -4.81
N LEU A 62 1.07 -7.45 -4.38
CA LEU A 62 1.27 -6.76 -3.11
C LEU A 62 1.06 -7.70 -1.93
N GLN A 63 0.04 -8.56 -1.97
CA GLN A 63 -0.17 -9.58 -0.95
C GLN A 63 1.02 -10.56 -0.87
N ALA A 64 1.52 -11.02 -2.02
CA ALA A 64 2.67 -11.91 -2.08
C ALA A 64 3.94 -11.27 -1.48
N ALA A 65 4.14 -9.96 -1.71
CA ALA A 65 5.28 -9.23 -1.17
C ALA A 65 5.19 -8.94 0.34
N LEU A 66 3.98 -8.71 0.86
CA LEU A 66 3.76 -8.55 2.31
C LEU A 66 3.90 -9.88 3.06
N GLY A 67 3.58 -10.99 2.40
CA GLY A 67 3.76 -12.33 2.92
C GLY A 67 2.59 -12.84 3.76
N ALA A 68 2.86 -13.85 4.58
CA ALA A 68 1.83 -14.62 5.28
C ALA A 68 1.03 -13.75 6.27
N GLY A 69 -0.28 -13.99 6.33
CA GLY A 69 -1.20 -13.30 7.25
C GLY A 69 -1.78 -12.01 6.70
N TYR A 70 -1.23 -11.47 5.61
CA TYR A 70 -1.77 -10.29 4.93
C TYR A 70 -2.84 -10.67 3.90
N THR A 71 -3.86 -9.84 3.80
CA THR A 71 -4.88 -9.88 2.75
C THR A 71 -4.93 -8.51 2.09
N VAL A 72 -4.83 -8.48 0.77
CA VAL A 72 -4.87 -7.23 -0.01
C VAL A 72 -5.99 -7.35 -1.04
N THR A 73 -6.77 -6.28 -1.16
CA THR A 73 -7.87 -6.19 -2.12
C THR A 73 -7.86 -4.81 -2.76
N ASP A 74 -8.35 -4.71 -4.00
CA ASP A 74 -8.63 -3.42 -4.61
C ASP A 74 -9.67 -2.66 -3.76
N PHE A 75 -9.49 -1.35 -3.66
CA PHE A 75 -10.44 -0.50 -2.94
C PHE A 75 -11.69 -0.25 -3.80
N ASP A 76 -12.85 -0.70 -3.32
CA ASP A 76 -14.15 -0.27 -3.84
C ASP A 76 -14.49 1.12 -3.29
N TYR A 77 -14.77 2.06 -4.20
CA TYR A 77 -15.06 3.47 -3.89
C TYR A 77 -16.47 3.72 -3.35
#